data_AF-A0A8X6RBK2-F1
#
_entry.id   AF-A0A8X6RBK2-F1
#
_cell.length_a   1.000
_cell.length_b   1.000
_cell.length_c   1.000
_cell.angle_alpha   90.00
_cell.angle_beta   90.00
_cell.angle_gamma   90.00
#
_symmetry.space_group_name_H-M   'P 1'
#
loop_
_entity.id
_entity.type
_entity.pdbx_description
1 polymer ?
#
loop_
_entity_poly.entity_id
_entity_poly.type
_entity_poly.pdbx_seq_one_letter_code
_entity_poly.pdbx_strand_id
1 'polypeptide(L)'
;MDENMYFNLLDATSEFSEANGNNEEENFIKKLNFWQRRSKLEKILLAVTGIFLLLVIILFVVSVIHSHSDKEYCTTPACVTIAANVINFMDQSVDPCEDFYQYACGGWIKANSLPENEREWDRYEELNILKYHILKYVLDGNYHR
;
A
#
# COMPACT_ATOMS: atom_id res chain seq x y z
N MET A 1 11.42 -21.90 -56.47
CA MET A 1 11.35 -21.15 -55.19
C MET A 1 12.20 -21.97 -54.25
N ASP A 2 13.47 -21.55 -54.14
CA ASP A 2 14.59 -22.50 -54.18
C ASP A 2 15.12 -22.85 -52.78
N GLU A 3 15.52 -24.11 -52.61
CA GLU A 3 16.13 -24.70 -51.40
C GLU A 3 17.37 -23.94 -50.90
N ASN A 4 18.01 -23.16 -51.78
CA ASN A 4 19.17 -22.32 -51.46
C ASN A 4 18.86 -21.13 -50.55
N MET A 5 17.59 -20.74 -50.37
CA MET A 5 17.27 -19.61 -49.48
C MET A 5 17.29 -20.00 -48.00
N TYR A 6 16.97 -21.27 -47.68
CA TYR A 6 16.89 -21.76 -46.31
C TYR A 6 18.28 -22.07 -45.72
N PHE A 7 19.20 -22.57 -46.57
CA PHE A 7 20.59 -22.83 -46.18
C PHE A 7 21.34 -21.54 -45.80
N ASN A 8 21.12 -20.45 -46.56
CA ASN A 8 21.71 -19.14 -46.29
C ASN A 8 21.16 -18.46 -45.02
N LEU A 9 19.92 -18.77 -44.63
CA LEU A 9 19.32 -18.26 -43.39
C LEU A 9 19.85 -18.98 -42.15
N LEU A 10 20.16 -20.28 -42.25
CA LEU A 10 20.74 -21.05 -41.14
C LEU A 10 22.19 -20.63 -40.85
N ASP A 11 23.03 -20.46 -41.88
CA ASP A 11 24.41 -19.97 -41.73
C ASP A 11 24.46 -18.54 -41.15
N ALA A 12 23.55 -17.66 -41.59
CA ALA A 12 23.45 -16.29 -41.08
C ALA A 12 23.00 -16.24 -39.60
N THR A 13 22.18 -17.19 -39.14
CA THR A 13 21.77 -17.27 -37.73
C THR A 13 22.83 -17.85 -36.80
N SER A 14 23.70 -18.75 -37.28
CA SER A 14 24.84 -19.25 -36.50
C SER A 14 25.90 -18.18 -36.25
N GLU A 15 26.24 -17.38 -37.27
CA GLU A 15 27.20 -16.27 -37.14
C GLU A 15 26.67 -15.12 -36.25
N PHE A 16 25.35 -14.84 -36.30
CA PHE A 16 24.72 -13.83 -35.47
C PHE A 16 24.61 -14.25 -33.98
N SER A 17 24.42 -15.55 -33.71
CA SER A 17 24.43 -16.11 -32.35
C SER A 17 25.82 -16.05 -31.70
N GLU A 18 26.89 -16.31 -32.47
CA GLU A 18 28.28 -16.14 -32.02
C GLU A 18 28.63 -14.66 -31.80
N ALA A 19 28.22 -13.76 -32.70
CA ALA A 19 28.56 -12.33 -32.60
C ALA A 19 27.90 -11.61 -31.40
N ASN A 20 26.70 -12.04 -30.98
CA ASN A 20 26.01 -11.42 -29.84
C ASN A 20 26.48 -11.97 -28.49
N GLY A 21 26.85 -13.27 -28.43
CA GLY A 21 27.45 -13.90 -27.24
C GLY A 21 28.86 -13.40 -26.95
N ASN A 22 29.68 -13.22 -27.98
CA ASN A 22 31.09 -12.84 -27.83
C ASN A 22 31.26 -11.44 -27.20
N ASN A 23 30.38 -10.47 -27.50
CA ASN A 23 30.48 -9.11 -26.97
C ASN A 23 30.04 -9.01 -25.49
N GLU A 24 28.97 -9.68 -25.08
CA GLU A 24 28.54 -9.71 -23.68
C GLU A 24 29.49 -10.55 -22.83
N GLU A 25 29.96 -11.69 -23.33
CA GLU A 25 30.91 -12.56 -22.64
C GLU A 25 32.28 -11.90 -22.53
N GLU A 26 32.81 -11.26 -23.58
CA GLU A 26 34.05 -10.48 -23.48
C GLU A 26 33.93 -9.30 -22.52
N ASN A 27 32.79 -8.59 -22.51
CA ASN A 27 32.54 -7.51 -21.56
C ASN A 27 32.43 -8.04 -20.13
N PHE A 28 31.77 -9.18 -19.94
CA PHE A 28 31.64 -9.85 -18.64
C PHE A 28 32.99 -10.35 -18.13
N ILE A 29 33.80 -10.97 -19.00
CA ILE A 29 35.17 -11.43 -18.71
C ILE A 29 36.11 -10.25 -18.47
N LYS A 30 36.02 -9.15 -19.24
CA LYS A 30 36.74 -7.90 -18.97
C LYS A 30 36.35 -7.30 -17.62
N LYS A 31 35.06 -7.34 -17.27
CA LYS A 31 34.55 -6.86 -15.98
C LYS A 31 35.09 -7.75 -14.85
N LEU A 32 35.01 -9.07 -14.97
CA LEU A 32 35.58 -10.04 -14.01
C LEU A 32 37.09 -9.83 -13.81
N ASN A 33 37.85 -9.71 -14.92
CA ASN A 33 39.29 -9.45 -14.89
C ASN A 33 39.65 -8.07 -14.33
N PHE A 34 38.79 -7.07 -14.53
CA PHE A 34 38.92 -5.74 -13.92
C PHE A 34 38.82 -5.83 -12.39
N TRP A 35 37.91 -6.63 -11.84
CA TRP A 35 37.84 -6.90 -10.40
C TRP A 35 38.98 -7.80 -9.90
N GLN A 36 39.55 -8.66 -10.75
CA GLN A 36 40.64 -9.57 -10.38
C GLN A 36 42.00 -8.87 -10.29
N ARG A 37 42.22 -7.82 -11.11
CA ARG A 37 43.48 -7.06 -11.22
C ARG A 37 43.67 -5.98 -10.14
N ARG A 38 42.59 -5.58 -9.46
CA ARG A 38 42.64 -4.55 -8.42
C ARG A 38 43.29 -5.10 -7.15
N SER A 39 44.16 -4.28 -6.55
CA SER A 39 44.85 -4.64 -5.30
C SER A 39 43.86 -4.82 -4.15
N LYS A 40 44.24 -5.56 -3.10
CA LYS A 40 43.39 -5.78 -1.92
C LYS A 40 42.90 -4.46 -1.31
N LEU A 41 43.76 -3.43 -1.33
CA LEU A 41 43.45 -2.08 -0.84
C LEU A 41 42.37 -1.39 -1.71
N GLU A 42 42.46 -1.48 -3.04
CA GLU A 42 41.43 -0.90 -3.93
C GLU A 42 40.06 -1.55 -3.74
N LYS A 43 40.01 -2.87 -3.51
CA LYS A 43 38.74 -3.56 -3.22
C LYS A 43 38.12 -3.10 -1.91
N ILE A 44 38.95 -2.94 -0.87
CA ILE A 44 38.50 -2.41 0.43
C ILE A 44 38.00 -0.98 0.27
N LEU A 45 38.71 -0.13 -0.47
CA LEU A 45 38.29 1.26 -0.74
C LEU A 45 36.96 1.33 -1.51
N LEU A 46 36.75 0.48 -2.53
CA LEU A 46 35.48 0.41 -3.26
C LEU A 46 34.33 -0.09 -2.39
N ALA A 47 34.57 -1.06 -1.50
CA ALA A 47 33.58 -1.52 -0.55
C ALA A 47 33.22 -0.44 0.47
N VAL A 48 34.22 0.24 1.05
CA VAL A 48 34.00 1.31 2.03
C VAL A 48 33.25 2.50 1.42
N THR A 49 33.62 2.92 0.20
CA THR A 49 32.92 3.98 -0.52
C THR A 49 31.49 3.60 -0.87
N GLY A 50 31.26 2.36 -1.32
CA GLY A 50 29.90 1.84 -1.54
C GLY A 50 29.07 1.83 -0.26
N ILE A 51 29.61 1.35 0.86
CA ILE A 51 28.94 1.36 2.16
C ILE A 51 28.63 2.80 2.60
N PHE A 52 29.58 3.73 2.45
CA PHE A 52 29.37 5.13 2.79
C PHE A 52 28.24 5.77 1.97
N LEU A 53 28.21 5.53 0.65
CA LEU A 53 27.14 6.01 -0.21
C LEU A 53 25.79 5.40 0.17
N LEU A 54 25.74 4.10 0.47
CA LEU A 54 24.52 3.45 0.95
C LEU A 54 24.02 4.07 2.27
N LEU A 55 24.92 4.34 3.21
CA LEU A 55 24.56 5.01 4.46
C LEU A 55 24.01 6.42 4.22
N VAL A 56 24.63 7.21 3.34
CA VAL A 56 24.15 8.54 2.97
C VAL A 56 22.75 8.46 2.32
N ILE A 57 22.53 7.49 1.44
CA ILE A 57 21.22 7.27 0.79
C ILE A 57 20.16 6.91 1.83
N ILE A 58 20.48 6.01 2.77
CA ILE A 58 19.55 5.63 3.86
C ILE A 58 19.19 6.85 4.70
N LEU A 59 20.18 7.65 5.11
CA LEU A 59 19.94 8.87 5.88
C LEU A 59 19.08 9.89 5.13
N PHE A 60 19.32 10.06 3.83
CA PHE A 60 18.50 10.92 2.99
C PHE A 60 17.04 10.45 2.90
N VAL A 61 16.82 9.15 2.67
CA VAL A 61 15.48 8.55 2.63
C VAL A 61 14.77 8.73 3.97
N VAL A 62 15.44 8.48 5.10
CA VAL A 62 14.88 8.69 6.44
C VAL A 62 14.50 10.15 6.66
N SER A 63 15.34 11.10 6.23
CA SER A 63 15.06 12.54 6.34
C SER A 63 13.84 12.95 5.52
N VAL A 64 13.68 12.41 4.30
CA VAL A 64 12.52 12.67 3.44
C VAL A 64 11.24 12.10 4.06
N ILE A 65 11.29 10.90 4.63
CA ILE A 65 10.16 10.28 5.34
C ILE A 65 9.75 11.12 6.55
N HIS A 66 10.71 11.60 7.34
CA HIS A 66 10.43 12.45 8.50
C HIS A 66 9.79 13.78 8.10
N SER A 67 10.24 14.39 7.00
CA SER A 67 9.71 15.67 6.49
C SER A 67 8.25 15.59 6.01
N HIS A 68 7.70 14.39 5.79
CA HIS A 68 6.31 14.19 5.38
C HIS A 68 5.36 13.92 6.55
N SER A 69 5.87 13.82 7.79
CA SER A 69 5.11 13.39 8.95
C SER A 69 4.52 14.55 9.78
N ASP A 70 4.28 15.72 9.19
CA ASP A 70 3.69 16.89 9.87
C ASP A 70 2.14 16.95 9.76
N LYS A 71 1.48 15.80 9.64
CA LYS A 71 0.03 15.71 9.90
C LYS A 71 -0.16 14.95 11.20
N GLU A 72 -0.12 15.67 12.31
CA GLU A 72 -0.49 15.12 13.61
C GLU A 72 -2.00 14.83 13.59
N TYR A 73 -2.37 13.55 13.47
CA TYR A 73 -3.75 13.08 13.63
C TYR A 73 -3.93 12.46 15.02
N CYS A 74 -5.15 12.54 15.54
CA CYS A 74 -5.45 11.96 16.84
C CYS A 74 -5.39 10.43 16.79
N THR A 75 -4.50 9.83 17.57
CA THR A 75 -4.34 8.37 17.69
C THR A 75 -4.88 7.81 19.00
N THR A 76 -5.64 8.61 19.75
CA THR A 76 -6.31 8.12 20.95
C THR A 76 -7.28 6.99 20.59
N PRO A 77 -7.53 6.03 21.50
CA PRO A 77 -8.47 4.95 21.24
C PRO A 77 -9.86 5.44 20.80
N ALA A 78 -10.34 6.56 21.37
CA ALA A 78 -11.59 7.18 20.99
C ALA A 78 -11.58 7.66 19.53
N CYS A 79 -10.52 8.36 19.11
CA CYS A 79 -10.39 8.85 17.74
C CYS A 79 -10.34 7.71 16.72
N VAL A 80 -9.57 6.66 17.00
CA VAL A 80 -9.46 5.49 16.12
C VAL A 80 -10.82 4.79 15.99
N THR A 81 -11.54 4.64 17.09
CA THR A 81 -12.87 4.02 17.09
C THR A 81 -13.88 4.83 16.30
N ILE A 82 -13.91 6.16 16.48
CA ILE A 82 -14.82 7.05 15.75
C ILE A 82 -14.49 7.04 14.25
N ALA A 83 -13.21 7.13 13.89
CA ALA A 83 -12.77 7.10 12.49
C ALA A 83 -13.18 5.78 11.81
N ALA A 84 -12.99 4.65 12.48
CA ALA A 84 -13.43 3.35 11.98
C ALA A 84 -14.95 3.29 11.76
N ASN A 85 -15.73 3.81 12.71
CA ASN A 85 -17.19 3.87 12.58
C ASN A 85 -17.63 4.73 11.39
N VAL A 86 -17.02 5.92 11.22
CA VAL A 86 -17.31 6.79 10.06
C VAL A 86 -17.06 6.06 8.75
N ILE A 87 -15.90 5.41 8.61
CA ILE A 87 -15.55 4.65 7.40
C ILE A 87 -16.55 3.52 7.13
N ASN A 88 -17.00 2.81 8.18
CA ASN A 88 -17.97 1.73 8.04
C ASN A 88 -19.36 2.20 7.60
N PHE A 89 -19.73 3.44 7.88
CA PHE A 89 -21.03 3.98 7.47
C PHE A 89 -21.04 4.49 6.03
N MET A 90 -19.87 4.75 5.45
CA MET A 90 -19.74 5.31 4.12
C MET A 90 -19.94 4.25 3.02
N ASP A 91 -20.54 4.67 1.92
CA ASP A 91 -20.59 3.94 0.65
C ASP A 91 -19.66 4.61 -0.37
N GLN A 92 -18.39 4.19 -0.39
CA GLN A 92 -17.36 4.78 -1.27
C GLN A 92 -17.58 4.51 -2.76
N SER A 93 -18.60 3.73 -3.13
CA SER A 93 -18.98 3.50 -4.53
C SER A 93 -19.79 4.65 -5.13
N VAL A 94 -20.30 5.56 -4.30
CA VAL A 94 -21.11 6.70 -4.71
C VAL A 94 -20.26 7.97 -4.76
N ASP A 95 -20.46 8.81 -5.77
CA ASP A 95 -19.80 10.11 -5.84
C ASP A 95 -20.41 11.06 -4.80
N PRO A 96 -19.63 11.61 -3.85
CA PRO A 96 -20.14 12.57 -2.86
C PRO A 96 -20.70 13.86 -3.48
N CYS A 97 -20.32 14.20 -4.70
CA CYS A 97 -20.83 15.38 -5.41
C CYS A 97 -22.25 15.16 -5.97
N GLU A 98 -22.61 13.90 -6.23
CA GLU A 98 -23.90 13.52 -6.80
C GLU A 98 -24.92 13.17 -5.71
N ASP A 99 -24.53 12.35 -4.72
CA ASP A 99 -25.37 12.00 -3.57
C ASP A 99 -24.52 11.84 -2.30
N PHE A 100 -24.33 12.95 -1.60
CA PHE A 100 -23.56 12.96 -0.35
C PHE A 100 -24.21 12.12 0.75
N TYR A 101 -25.54 12.01 0.78
CA TYR A 101 -26.22 11.24 1.82
C TYR A 101 -25.95 9.75 1.64
N GLN A 102 -26.10 9.24 0.42
CA GLN A 102 -25.77 7.85 0.13
C GLN A 102 -24.28 7.58 0.29
N TYR A 103 -23.40 8.51 -0.10
CA TYR A 103 -21.95 8.38 0.15
C TYR A 103 -21.62 8.29 1.65
N ALA A 104 -22.21 9.15 2.48
CA ALA A 104 -21.87 9.23 3.90
C ALA A 104 -22.54 8.15 4.76
N CYS A 105 -23.75 7.72 4.41
CA CYS A 105 -24.60 6.85 5.23
C CYS A 105 -24.97 5.52 4.57
N GLY A 106 -24.70 5.34 3.27
CA GLY A 106 -25.15 4.17 2.52
C GLY A 106 -24.63 2.84 3.05
N GLY A 107 -23.43 2.81 3.64
CA GLY A 107 -22.91 1.64 4.33
C GLY A 107 -23.72 1.28 5.59
N TRP A 108 -24.14 2.29 6.36
CA TRP A 108 -24.98 2.08 7.54
C TRP A 108 -26.37 1.55 7.15
N ILE A 109 -26.99 2.12 6.13
CA ILE A 109 -28.31 1.71 5.63
C ILE A 109 -28.28 0.24 5.17
N LYS A 110 -27.22 -0.18 4.47
CA LYS A 110 -27.04 -1.58 4.05
C LYS A 110 -26.90 -2.54 5.24
N ALA A 111 -26.27 -2.10 6.32
CA ALA A 111 -26.02 -2.91 7.51
C ALA A 111 -27.19 -2.91 8.52
N ASN A 112 -28.11 -1.93 8.43
CA ASN A 112 -29.17 -1.69 9.42
C ASN A 112 -30.52 -1.55 8.73
N SER A 113 -31.11 -2.68 8.33
CA SER A 113 -32.47 -2.71 7.77
C SER A 113 -33.53 -2.35 8.81
N LEU A 114 -34.61 -1.72 8.36
CA LEU A 114 -35.77 -1.36 9.18
C LEU A 114 -36.32 -2.58 9.95
N PRO A 115 -36.33 -2.56 11.30
CA PRO A 115 -36.95 -3.60 12.12
C PRO A 115 -38.47 -3.66 11.91
N GLU A 116 -39.09 -4.84 12.09
CA GLU A 116 -40.52 -5.07 11.79
C GLU A 116 -41.49 -4.18 12.57
N ASN A 117 -41.10 -3.74 13.77
CA ASN A 117 -41.94 -2.94 14.67
C ASN A 117 -41.69 -1.43 14.55
N GLU A 118 -40.77 -1.01 13.69
CA GLU A 118 -40.38 0.39 13.55
C GLU A 118 -40.83 0.94 12.19
N ARG A 119 -41.15 2.23 12.16
CA ARG A 119 -41.51 2.93 10.90
C ARG A 119 -40.32 3.63 10.27
N GLU A 120 -39.31 3.92 11.08
CA GLU A 120 -38.07 4.57 10.70
C GLU A 120 -36.96 3.95 11.56
N TRP A 121 -35.79 3.75 10.97
CA TRP A 121 -34.62 3.23 11.67
C TRP A 121 -33.43 4.09 11.31
N ASP A 122 -32.98 4.87 12.29
CA ASP A 122 -31.81 5.71 12.18
C ASP A 122 -31.00 5.63 13.49
N ARG A 123 -29.88 6.36 13.50
CA ARG A 123 -29.01 6.45 14.68
C ARG A 123 -29.67 7.18 15.85
N TYR A 124 -30.66 8.03 15.59
CA TYR A 124 -31.39 8.72 16.65
C TYR A 124 -32.32 7.77 17.38
N GLU A 125 -32.96 6.85 16.66
CA GLU A 125 -33.84 5.85 17.25
C GLU A 125 -33.06 4.83 18.07
N GLU A 126 -31.89 4.40 17.61
CA GLU A 126 -30.95 3.60 18.40
C GLU A 126 -30.61 4.29 19.74
N LEU A 127 -30.33 5.60 19.70
CA LEU A 127 -30.05 6.39 20.90
C LEU A 127 -31.28 6.54 21.81
N ASN A 128 -32.48 6.71 21.25
CA ASN A 128 -33.71 6.81 22.02
C ASN A 128 -34.01 5.52 22.77
N ILE A 129 -33.89 4.37 22.10
CA ILE A 129 -34.06 3.06 22.72
C ILE A 129 -33.10 2.92 23.91
N LEU A 130 -31.83 3.30 23.73
CA LEU A 130 -30.85 3.28 24.81
C LEU A 130 -31.25 4.22 25.97
N LYS A 131 -31.71 5.44 25.67
CA LYS A 131 -32.17 6.41 26.68
C LYS A 131 -33.31 5.85 27.53
N TYR A 132 -34.33 5.26 26.90
CA TYR A 132 -35.45 4.66 27.62
C TYR A 132 -35.06 3.40 28.39
N HIS A 133 -34.13 2.61 27.85
CA HIS A 133 -33.60 1.44 28.55
C HIS A 133 -32.88 1.84 29.84
N ILE A 134 -32.00 2.85 29.78
CA ILE A 134 -31.31 3.37 30.97
C ILE A 134 -32.32 3.95 31.96
N LEU A 135 -33.30 4.73 31.50
CA LEU A 135 -34.34 5.28 32.36
C LEU A 135 -35.10 4.18 33.09
N LYS A 136 -35.55 3.14 32.38
CA LYS A 136 -36.24 2.00 32.96
C LYS A 136 -35.36 1.28 33.98
N TYR A 137 -34.09 1.05 33.65
CA TYR A 137 -33.13 0.41 34.54
C TYR A 137 -32.97 1.17 35.87
N VAL A 138 -32.93 2.51 35.81
CA VAL A 138 -32.88 3.38 37.00
C VAL A 138 -34.20 3.30 37.79
N LEU A 139 -35.35 3.38 37.11
CA LEU A 139 -36.68 3.34 37.74
C LEU A 139 -36.97 1.99 38.41
N ASP A 140 -36.50 0.89 37.84
CA ASP A 140 -36.65 -0.46 38.38
C ASP A 140 -35.74 -0.69 39.62
N GLY A 141 -34.98 0.32 40.06
CA GLY A 141 -34.16 0.29 41.27
C GLY A 141 -32.87 -0.52 41.13
N ASN A 142 -32.50 -0.91 39.91
CA ASN A 142 -31.29 -1.70 39.64
C ASN A 142 -30.01 -0.86 39.67
N TYR A 143 -30.11 0.46 39.77
CA TYR A 143 -28.97 1.38 39.80
C TYR A 143 -28.15 1.34 41.11
N HIS A 144 -28.76 0.92 42.23
CA HIS A 144 -28.12 0.88 43.55
C HIS A 144 -27.70 -0.51 44.02
N ARG A 145 -27.71 -1.52 43.14
CA ARG A 145 -27.28 -2.88 43.45
C ARG A 145 -26.02 -3.22 42.67
#